data_AF-A0A1X1XSG2-F1
#
_entry.id   AF-A0A1X1XSG2-F1
#
_cell.length_a   1.000
_cell.length_b   1.000
_cell.length_c   1.000
_cell.angle_alpha   90.00
_cell.angle_beta   90.00
_cell.angle_gamma   90.00
#
_symmetry.space_group_name_H-M   'P 1'
#
loop_
_entity.id
_entity.type
_entity.pdbx_description
1 polymer ?
#
loop_
_entity_poly.entity_id
_entity_poly.type
_entity_poly.pdbx_seq_one_letter_code
_entity_poly.pdbx_strand_id
1 'polypeptide(L)'
;MSQGELELLRRAHQLFMGSVPGASMDAVALDVPGAVPATGAGAQRYHLALHTSREALRSAARTDAAAASVIADARRDHLAARGHTKTVLDEARADAAVAPDTPIAQREAARRRVARLRAQRVHVLSARERARRHRVVLRLLRYRASRRRALGLSQLPAANGRTGIAVRAALSRLGRPYVWGATGPDRFDCSGLMQWSYAQAGIPLSRTTYQQIHDGVPVPRAQVRPGDLVFPAAGHVQMAIGNNLVVEAPYSGATVRISALGNNVQIRRPLP
;
A
#
# COMPACT_ATOMS: atom_id res chain seq x y z
N MET A 1 28.81 22.19 26.67
CA MET A 1 27.50 22.37 25.98
C MET A 1 26.68 23.38 26.78
N SER A 2 25.80 24.18 26.16
CA SER A 2 24.94 25.10 26.93
C SER A 2 23.71 24.40 27.51
N GLN A 3 23.11 24.96 28.57
CA GLN A 3 21.86 24.42 29.13
C GLN A 3 20.71 24.38 28.12
N GLY A 4 20.61 25.39 27.24
CA GLY A 4 19.56 25.45 26.21
C GLY A 4 19.67 24.32 25.17
N GLU A 5 20.87 23.86 24.88
CA GLU A 5 21.08 22.77 23.92
C GLU A 5 20.83 21.40 24.52
N LEU A 6 21.18 21.20 25.79
CA LEU A 6 20.82 20.00 26.52
C LEU A 6 19.29 19.88 26.60
N GLU A 7 18.59 20.99 26.80
CA GLU A 7 17.12 21.03 26.74
C GLU A 7 16.59 20.70 25.33
N LEU A 8 17.23 21.20 24.26
CA LEU A 8 16.86 20.84 22.90
C LEU A 8 17.01 19.34 22.63
N LEU A 9 18.14 18.73 23.04
CA LEU A 9 18.36 17.30 22.91
C LEU A 9 17.36 16.48 23.74
N ARG A 10 17.04 16.95 24.96
CA ARG A 10 16.03 16.36 25.85
C ARG A 10 14.64 16.39 25.20
N ARG A 11 14.21 17.52 24.66
CA ARG A 11 12.93 17.64 23.93
C ARG A 11 12.88 16.72 22.72
N ALA A 12 13.97 16.63 21.96
CA ALA A 12 14.05 15.71 20.82
C ALA A 12 13.91 14.25 21.26
N HIS A 13 14.50 13.85 22.39
CA HIS A 13 14.34 12.51 22.94
C HIS A 13 12.91 12.25 23.46
N GLN A 14 12.28 13.23 24.10
CA GLN A 14 10.91 13.13 24.62
C GLN A 14 9.87 12.80 23.55
N LEU A 15 10.10 13.18 22.28
CA LEU A 15 9.25 12.78 21.14
C LEU A 15 9.07 11.26 21.02
N PHE A 16 10.01 10.47 21.55
CA PHE A 16 10.04 9.02 21.45
C PHE A 16 9.69 8.29 22.76
N MET A 17 9.29 9.02 23.80
CA MET A 17 9.00 8.45 25.12
C MET A 17 7.57 7.89 25.27
N GLY A 18 6.66 8.26 24.37
CA GLY A 18 5.29 7.73 24.36
C GLY A 18 5.23 6.24 23.98
N SER A 19 4.26 5.52 24.55
CA SER A 19 3.91 4.16 24.17
C SER A 19 2.96 4.15 22.97
N VAL A 20 3.24 3.32 21.97
CA VAL A 20 2.29 3.03 20.88
C VAL A 20 1.36 1.91 21.36
N PRO A 21 0.03 2.13 21.49
CA PRO A 21 -0.89 1.12 22.01
C PRO A 21 -0.79 -0.21 21.27
N GLY A 22 -0.91 -1.29 22.04
CA GLY A 22 -1.04 -2.67 21.58
C GLY A 22 -2.38 -2.91 20.90
N ALA A 23 -2.49 -2.76 19.57
CA ALA A 23 -3.61 -3.38 18.86
C ALA A 23 -3.32 -4.88 18.78
N SER A 24 -3.85 -5.65 19.74
CA SER A 24 -4.10 -7.08 19.53
C SER A 24 -5.22 -7.19 18.52
N MET A 25 -4.93 -7.72 17.34
CA MET A 25 -5.95 -8.13 16.37
C MET A 25 -6.06 -9.64 16.53
N ASP A 26 -6.75 -10.07 17.59
CA ASP A 26 -7.04 -11.49 17.78
C ASP A 26 -7.90 -11.97 16.61
N ALA A 27 -7.35 -12.89 15.83
CA ALA A 27 -8.07 -13.54 14.75
C ALA A 27 -9.16 -14.39 15.40
N VAL A 28 -10.42 -13.99 15.24
CA VAL A 28 -11.57 -14.81 15.62
C VAL A 28 -11.53 -16.07 14.75
N ALA A 29 -11.12 -17.20 15.33
CA ALA A 29 -11.25 -18.50 14.74
C ALA A 29 -12.75 -18.80 14.61
N LEU A 30 -13.29 -18.71 13.40
CA LEU A 30 -14.64 -19.14 13.11
C LEU A 30 -14.63 -20.65 12.92
N ASP A 31 -15.22 -21.35 13.89
CA ASP A 31 -15.58 -22.75 13.77
C ASP A 31 -16.65 -22.90 12.67
N VAL A 32 -16.39 -23.73 11.68
CA VAL A 32 -17.29 -23.92 10.52
C VAL A 32 -17.99 -25.26 10.71
N PRO A 33 -19.31 -25.29 10.94
CA PRO A 33 -20.06 -26.55 11.07
C PRO A 33 -19.90 -27.43 9.82
N GLY A 34 -19.74 -28.73 10.04
CA GLY A 34 -19.59 -29.74 8.98
C GLY A 34 -20.76 -29.71 7.98
N ALA A 35 -20.42 -29.68 6.69
CA ALA A 35 -21.40 -29.60 5.61
C ALA A 35 -22.01 -30.98 5.29
N VAL A 36 -23.34 -31.06 5.31
CA VAL A 36 -24.14 -32.20 4.81
C VAL A 36 -24.25 -32.09 3.28
N PRO A 37 -24.13 -33.19 2.52
CA PRO A 37 -24.14 -33.12 1.06
C PRO A 37 -25.56 -32.90 0.53
N ALA A 38 -25.82 -31.71 -0.02
CA ALA A 38 -27.02 -31.43 -0.83
C ALA A 38 -26.63 -31.43 -2.31
N THR A 39 -27.47 -31.99 -3.19
CA THR A 39 -27.28 -31.98 -4.66
C THR A 39 -28.32 -31.08 -5.34
N GLY A 40 -27.97 -30.50 -6.50
CA GLY A 40 -28.85 -29.63 -7.30
C GLY A 40 -28.40 -28.15 -7.43
N ALA A 41 -29.16 -27.33 -8.16
CA ALA A 41 -28.84 -25.90 -8.39
C ALA A 41 -28.79 -25.04 -7.11
N GLY A 42 -29.47 -25.47 -6.04
CA GLY A 42 -29.32 -24.89 -4.69
C GLY A 42 -27.95 -25.16 -4.09
N ALA A 43 -27.44 -26.38 -4.24
CA ALA A 43 -26.12 -26.78 -3.74
C ALA A 43 -24.98 -26.08 -4.48
N GLN A 44 -25.08 -25.92 -5.80
CA GLN A 44 -24.09 -25.17 -6.58
C GLN A 44 -24.00 -23.70 -6.14
N ARG A 45 -25.15 -23.05 -5.89
CA ARG A 45 -25.20 -21.68 -5.36
C ARG A 45 -24.61 -21.60 -3.94
N TYR A 46 -24.88 -22.59 -3.11
CA TYR A 46 -24.33 -22.70 -1.76
C TYR A 46 -22.80 -22.89 -1.78
N HIS A 47 -22.28 -23.79 -2.61
CA HIS A 47 -20.84 -24.00 -2.78
C HIS A 47 -20.13 -22.75 -3.29
N LEU A 48 -20.71 -22.06 -4.28
CA LEU A 48 -20.17 -20.79 -4.77
C LEU A 48 -20.14 -19.73 -3.67
N ALA A 49 -21.23 -19.56 -2.92
CA ALA A 49 -21.29 -18.62 -1.81
C ALA A 49 -20.27 -18.93 -0.71
N LEU A 50 -20.08 -20.21 -0.35
CA LEU A 50 -19.06 -20.65 0.59
C LEU A 50 -17.65 -20.38 0.09
N HIS A 51 -17.36 -20.67 -1.18
CA HIS A 51 -16.05 -20.36 -1.79
C HIS A 51 -15.76 -18.87 -1.76
N THR A 52 -16.72 -18.04 -2.18
CA THR A 52 -16.63 -16.58 -2.13
C THR A 52 -16.40 -16.07 -0.71
N SER A 53 -17.13 -16.59 0.28
CA SER A 53 -16.96 -16.24 1.70
C SER A 53 -15.57 -16.61 2.22
N ARG A 54 -15.09 -17.81 1.90
CA ARG A 54 -13.73 -18.27 2.25
C ARG A 54 -12.65 -17.39 1.63
N GLU A 55 -12.79 -17.01 0.37
CA GLU A 55 -11.85 -16.11 -0.29
C GLU A 55 -11.84 -14.71 0.31
N ALA A 56 -13.01 -14.18 0.67
CA ALA A 56 -13.15 -12.91 1.37
C ALA A 56 -12.45 -12.94 2.74
N LEU A 57 -12.70 -13.98 3.54
CA LEU A 57 -12.05 -14.19 4.84
C LEU A 57 -10.53 -14.31 4.72
N ARG A 58 -10.03 -15.17 3.82
CA ARG A 58 -8.59 -15.31 3.57
C ARG A 58 -7.96 -13.99 3.16
N SER A 59 -8.68 -13.17 2.40
CA SER A 59 -8.14 -11.89 1.99
C SER A 59 -8.22 -10.78 3.04
N ALA A 60 -9.21 -10.82 3.93
CA ALA A 60 -9.24 -9.99 5.13
C ALA A 60 -8.04 -10.33 6.02
N ALA A 61 -7.85 -11.63 6.31
CA ALA A 61 -6.71 -12.12 7.09
C ALA A 61 -5.35 -11.67 6.52
N ARG A 62 -5.16 -11.70 5.19
CA ARG A 62 -3.95 -11.14 4.55
C ARG A 62 -3.78 -9.64 4.75
N THR A 63 -4.88 -8.88 4.75
CA THR A 63 -4.85 -7.42 4.96
C THR A 63 -4.51 -7.10 6.41
N ASP A 64 -5.07 -7.85 7.35
CA ASP A 64 -4.80 -7.72 8.78
C ASP A 64 -3.36 -8.11 9.12
N ALA A 65 -2.86 -9.22 8.55
CA ALA A 65 -1.47 -9.62 8.69
C ALA A 65 -0.50 -8.55 8.14
N ALA A 66 -0.81 -7.96 6.98
CA ALA A 66 -0.01 -6.86 6.43
C ALA A 66 -0.05 -5.61 7.32
N ALA A 67 -1.22 -5.26 7.88
CA ALA A 67 -1.34 -4.14 8.80
C ALA A 67 -0.57 -4.37 10.11
N ALA A 68 -0.65 -5.58 10.66
CA ALA A 68 0.09 -6.00 11.84
C ALA A 68 1.60 -5.90 11.63
N SER A 69 2.12 -6.35 10.47
CA SER A 69 3.53 -6.19 10.12
C SER A 69 3.96 -4.72 10.09
N VAL A 70 3.19 -3.85 9.43
CA VAL A 70 3.53 -2.41 9.35
C VAL A 70 3.51 -1.74 10.73
N ILE A 71 2.58 -2.13 11.60
CA ILE A 71 2.52 -1.64 12.98
C ILE A 71 3.74 -2.13 13.78
N ALA A 72 4.12 -3.41 13.62
CA ALA A 72 5.30 -3.97 14.28
C ALA A 72 6.58 -3.27 13.83
N ASP A 73 6.73 -2.99 12.54
CA ASP A 73 7.87 -2.26 11.98
C ASP A 73 7.94 -0.83 12.52
N ALA A 74 6.79 -0.13 12.54
CA ALA A 74 6.70 1.22 13.12
C ALA A 74 7.10 1.25 14.60
N ARG A 75 6.77 0.21 15.38
CA ARG A 75 7.20 0.06 16.77
C ARG A 75 8.71 -0.14 16.88
N ARG A 76 9.30 -1.01 16.06
CA ARG A 76 10.76 -1.22 16.05
C ARG A 76 11.50 0.06 15.70
N ASP A 77 11.03 0.80 14.69
CA ASP A 77 11.60 2.09 14.31
C ASP A 77 11.51 3.14 15.43
N HIS A 78 10.39 3.17 16.16
CA HIS A 78 10.18 4.07 17.30
C HIS A 78 11.15 3.74 18.46
N LEU A 79 11.30 2.46 18.80
CA LEU A 79 12.24 2.01 19.83
C LEU A 79 13.69 2.29 19.45
N ALA A 80 14.06 2.06 18.18
CA ALA A 80 15.39 2.40 17.67
C ALA A 80 15.65 3.92 17.75
N ALA A 81 14.69 4.75 17.35
CA ALA A 81 14.81 6.21 17.47
C ALA A 81 14.94 6.67 18.93
N ARG A 82 14.20 6.05 19.86
CA ARG A 82 14.34 6.27 21.30
C ARG A 82 15.75 5.95 21.78
N GLY A 83 16.32 4.80 21.39
CA GLY A 83 17.68 4.39 21.76
C GLY A 83 18.75 5.33 21.23
N HIS A 84 18.71 5.69 19.95
CA HIS A 84 19.67 6.61 19.35
C HIS A 84 19.62 8.00 20.00
N THR A 85 18.42 8.55 20.18
CA THR A 85 18.27 9.90 20.78
C THR A 85 18.63 9.94 22.26
N LYS A 86 18.44 8.83 22.98
CA LYS A 86 18.92 8.67 24.37
C LYS A 86 20.44 8.68 24.42
N THR A 87 21.09 7.91 23.55
CA THR A 87 22.55 7.80 23.48
C THR A 87 23.18 9.18 23.27
N VAL A 88 22.69 9.94 22.28
CA VAL A 88 23.17 11.30 22.00
C VAL A 88 22.98 12.23 23.20
N LEU A 89 21.85 12.13 23.92
CA LEU A 89 21.57 12.93 25.11
C LEU A 89 22.50 12.58 26.28
N ASP A 90 22.76 11.29 26.51
CA ASP A 90 23.63 10.84 27.60
C ASP A 90 25.09 11.22 27.34
N GLU A 91 25.57 11.07 26.10
CA GLU A 91 26.90 11.53 25.70
C GLU A 91 27.03 13.05 25.84
N ALA A 92 26.00 13.80 25.47
CA ALA A 92 25.96 15.26 25.64
C ALA A 92 25.99 15.69 27.12
N ARG A 93 25.35 14.92 28.01
CA ARG A 93 25.41 15.16 29.46
C ARG A 93 26.80 14.89 30.02
N ALA A 94 27.44 13.79 29.60
CA ALA A 94 28.81 13.47 29.99
C ALA A 94 29.79 14.56 29.54
N ASP A 95 29.70 15.01 28.28
CA ASP A 95 30.53 16.10 27.74
C ASP A 95 30.29 17.44 28.46
N ALA A 96 29.07 17.69 28.97
CA ALA A 96 28.75 18.92 29.70
C ALA A 96 29.28 18.94 31.14
N ALA A 97 29.58 17.78 31.72
CA ALA A 97 30.14 17.67 33.06
C ALA A 97 31.65 17.99 33.09
N VAL A 98 32.33 17.97 31.93
CA VAL A 98 33.77 18.23 31.82
C VAL A 98 34.01 19.65 31.28
N ALA A 99 34.67 20.50 32.07
CA ALA A 99 35.06 21.84 31.66
C ALA A 99 36.43 21.80 30.95
N PRO A 100 36.52 22.19 29.66
CA PRO A 100 37.80 22.22 28.95
C PRO A 100 38.67 23.38 29.44
N ASP A 101 39.90 23.06 29.84
CA ASP A 101 40.91 23.96 30.40
C ASP A 101 41.92 24.50 29.38
N THR A 102 42.01 23.87 28.20
CA THR A 102 42.92 24.28 27.11
C THR A 102 42.16 24.75 25.84
N PRO A 103 42.76 25.64 25.02
CA PRO A 103 42.17 26.05 23.74
C PRO A 103 41.89 24.89 22.78
N ILE A 104 42.73 23.85 22.79
CA ILE A 104 42.53 22.64 21.98
C ILE A 104 41.31 21.87 22.49
N ALA A 105 41.21 21.64 23.80
CA ALA A 105 40.05 20.97 24.41
C ALA A 105 38.73 21.74 24.15
N GLN A 106 38.77 23.08 24.17
CA GLN A 106 37.61 23.91 23.83
C GLN A 106 37.15 23.71 22.37
N ARG A 107 38.11 23.67 21.43
CA ARG A 107 37.82 23.43 20.00
C ARG A 107 37.23 22.04 19.77
N GLU A 108 37.77 21.03 20.42
CA GLU A 108 37.25 19.66 20.35
C GLU A 108 35.85 19.55 20.97
N ALA A 109 35.62 20.16 22.12
CA ALA A 109 34.30 20.22 22.75
C ALA A 109 33.26 20.89 21.84
N ALA A 110 33.63 21.97 21.15
CA ALA A 110 32.77 22.62 20.17
C ALA A 110 32.46 21.70 18.97
N ARG A 111 33.44 20.94 18.47
CA ARG A 111 33.25 19.95 17.41
C ARG A 111 32.30 18.82 17.84
N ARG A 112 32.50 18.25 19.03
CA ARG A 112 31.63 17.20 19.61
C ARG A 112 30.20 17.72 19.74
N ARG A 113 30.00 18.92 20.28
CA ARG A 113 28.69 19.58 20.41
C ARG A 113 27.96 19.69 19.07
N VAL A 114 28.62 20.21 18.03
CA VAL A 114 28.00 20.32 16.69
C VAL A 114 27.67 18.95 16.11
N ALA A 115 28.54 17.95 16.31
CA ALA A 115 28.29 16.59 15.86
C ALA A 115 27.05 15.98 16.54
N ARG A 116 26.86 16.16 17.84
CA ARG A 116 25.69 15.67 18.59
C ARG A 116 24.38 16.32 18.11
N LEU A 117 24.36 17.63 17.92
CA LEU A 117 23.18 18.32 17.40
C LEU A 117 22.81 17.83 15.99
N ARG A 118 23.82 17.63 15.13
CA ARG A 118 23.62 17.07 13.78
C ARG A 118 23.10 15.63 13.84
N ALA A 119 23.69 14.79 14.68
CA ALA A 119 23.25 13.40 14.87
C ALA A 119 21.79 13.35 15.37
N GLN A 120 21.44 14.12 16.39
CA GLN A 120 20.07 14.17 16.91
C GLN A 120 19.07 14.60 15.84
N ARG A 121 19.41 15.63 15.06
CA ARG A 121 18.58 16.11 13.94
C ARG A 121 18.37 15.00 12.91
N VAL A 122 19.43 14.29 12.51
CA VAL A 122 19.33 13.17 11.56
C VAL A 122 18.41 12.08 12.10
N HIS A 123 18.60 11.64 13.35
CA HIS A 123 17.75 10.61 13.95
C HIS A 123 16.26 11.00 13.96
N VAL A 124 15.94 12.24 14.36
CA VAL A 124 14.56 12.75 14.39
C VAL A 124 13.96 12.80 12.98
N LEU A 125 14.68 13.32 11.99
CA LEU A 125 14.18 13.45 10.63
C LEU A 125 13.99 12.08 9.96
N SER A 126 14.93 11.16 10.14
CA SER A 126 14.80 9.79 9.64
C SER A 126 13.61 9.06 10.26
N ALA A 127 13.40 9.20 11.57
CA ALA A 127 12.24 8.61 12.25
C ALA A 127 10.92 9.20 11.73
N ARG A 128 10.85 10.52 11.53
CA ARG A 128 9.68 11.19 10.96
C ARG A 128 9.35 10.70 9.55
N GLU A 129 10.37 10.51 8.71
CA GLU A 129 10.20 9.99 7.35
C GLU A 129 9.69 8.54 7.35
N ARG A 130 10.28 7.67 8.18
CA ARG A 130 9.79 6.29 8.36
C ARG A 130 8.34 6.25 8.85
N ALA A 131 7.99 7.05 9.85
CA ALA A 131 6.62 7.16 10.36
C ALA A 131 5.62 7.63 9.29
N ARG A 132 6.01 8.57 8.42
CA ARG A 132 5.18 9.00 7.27
C ARG A 132 4.93 7.85 6.30
N ARG A 133 5.95 7.06 5.97
CA ARG A 133 5.83 5.89 5.08
C ARG A 133 4.87 4.84 5.65
N HIS A 134 5.03 4.48 6.93
CA HIS A 134 4.13 3.55 7.62
C HIS A 134 2.68 4.04 7.60
N ARG A 135 2.44 5.33 7.90
CA ARG A 135 1.12 5.96 7.85
C ARG A 135 0.47 5.89 6.46
N VAL A 136 1.26 6.09 5.41
CA VAL A 136 0.78 5.94 4.02
C VAL A 136 0.35 4.49 3.79
N VAL A 137 1.20 3.51 4.09
CA VAL A 137 0.88 2.09 3.90
C VAL A 137 -0.39 1.69 4.65
N LEU A 138 -0.53 2.08 5.92
CA LEU A 138 -1.74 1.79 6.71
C LEU A 138 -3.01 2.42 6.11
N ARG A 139 -2.92 3.65 5.60
CA ARG A 139 -4.05 4.28 4.88
C ARG A 139 -4.43 3.50 3.62
N LEU A 140 -3.45 2.97 2.89
CA LEU A 140 -3.71 2.15 1.70
C LEU A 140 -4.36 0.82 2.06
N LEU A 141 -3.92 0.15 3.13
CA LEU A 141 -4.54 -1.07 3.63
C LEU A 141 -5.98 -0.83 4.07
N ARG A 142 -6.23 0.27 4.81
CA ARG A 142 -7.60 0.69 5.19
C ARG A 142 -8.47 0.96 3.96
N TYR A 143 -7.94 1.65 2.95
CA TYR A 143 -8.65 1.92 1.70
C TYR A 143 -9.01 0.63 0.96
N ARG A 144 -8.09 -0.34 0.88
CA ARG A 144 -8.34 -1.65 0.29
C ARG A 144 -9.47 -2.39 1.01
N ALA A 145 -9.42 -2.42 2.34
CA ALA A 145 -10.44 -3.09 3.16
C ALA A 145 -11.82 -2.41 3.02
N SER A 146 -11.89 -1.09 3.12
CA SER A 146 -13.15 -0.34 3.07
C SER A 146 -13.80 -0.37 1.69
N ARG A 147 -13.03 -0.15 0.62
CA ARG A 147 -13.54 -0.22 -0.76
C ARG A 147 -14.01 -1.62 -1.13
N ARG A 148 -13.30 -2.67 -0.69
CA ARG A 148 -13.74 -4.06 -0.92
C ARG A 148 -15.12 -4.33 -0.33
N ARG A 149 -15.31 -3.91 0.91
CA ARG A 149 -16.58 -4.08 1.62
C ARG A 149 -17.70 -3.21 1.02
N ALA A 150 -17.41 -1.93 0.73
CA ALA A 150 -18.40 -0.99 0.22
C ALA A 150 -18.84 -1.29 -1.23
N LEU A 151 -17.93 -1.79 -2.08
CA LEU A 151 -18.23 -2.10 -3.48
C LEU A 151 -18.62 -3.57 -3.70
N GLY A 152 -18.81 -4.35 -2.63
CA GLY A 152 -19.16 -5.77 -2.74
C GLY A 152 -18.21 -6.54 -3.63
N LEU A 153 -16.89 -6.29 -3.57
CA LEU A 153 -15.94 -6.91 -4.52
C LEU A 153 -15.84 -8.43 -4.34
N SER A 154 -16.30 -8.97 -3.22
CA SER A 154 -16.52 -10.40 -3.03
C SER A 154 -17.67 -10.95 -3.90
N GLN A 155 -18.62 -10.12 -4.31
CA GLN A 155 -19.76 -10.45 -5.17
C GLN A 155 -19.53 -10.11 -6.64
N LEU A 156 -18.36 -9.56 -7.02
CA LEU A 156 -18.06 -9.33 -8.44
C LEU A 156 -18.06 -10.68 -9.18
N PRO A 157 -18.62 -10.75 -10.39
CA PRO A 157 -18.52 -11.95 -11.21
C PRO A 157 -17.05 -12.32 -11.36
N ALA A 158 -16.67 -13.51 -10.90
CA ALA A 158 -15.31 -14.00 -11.10
C ALA A 158 -15.08 -14.13 -12.61
N ALA A 159 -14.19 -13.29 -13.16
CA ALA A 159 -13.66 -13.58 -14.49
C ALA A 159 -12.93 -14.92 -14.41
N ASN A 160 -13.33 -15.85 -15.27
CA ASN A 160 -12.73 -17.18 -15.38
C ASN A 160 -11.54 -17.14 -16.35
N GLY A 161 -10.58 -18.05 -16.17
CA GLY A 161 -9.41 -18.14 -17.05
C GLY A 161 -8.41 -16.99 -16.89
N ARG A 162 -7.66 -16.69 -17.97
CA ARG A 162 -6.54 -15.73 -17.99
C ARG A 162 -6.98 -14.30 -17.65
N THR A 163 -8.12 -13.83 -18.17
CA THR A 163 -8.66 -12.49 -17.85
C THR A 163 -8.94 -12.32 -16.36
N GLY A 164 -9.38 -13.38 -15.68
CA GLY A 164 -9.54 -13.41 -14.23
C GLY A 164 -8.25 -13.19 -13.46
N ILE A 165 -7.14 -13.76 -13.96
CA ILE A 165 -5.80 -13.55 -13.36
C ILE A 165 -5.41 -12.08 -13.48
N ALA A 166 -5.62 -11.47 -14.65
CA ALA A 166 -5.34 -10.06 -14.87
C ALA A 166 -6.16 -9.15 -13.94
N VAL A 167 -7.47 -9.39 -13.80
CA VAL A 167 -8.33 -8.62 -12.89
C VAL A 167 -7.85 -8.74 -11.44
N ARG A 168 -7.56 -9.96 -10.97
CA ARG A 168 -7.02 -10.17 -9.61
C ARG A 168 -5.67 -9.50 -9.41
N ALA A 169 -4.79 -9.53 -10.43
CA ALA A 169 -3.51 -8.85 -10.41
C ALA A 169 -3.68 -7.34 -10.22
N ALA A 170 -4.49 -6.67 -11.04
CA ALA A 170 -4.72 -5.23 -10.89
C ALA A 170 -5.32 -4.86 -9.52
N LEU A 171 -6.31 -5.63 -9.06
CA LEU A 171 -6.94 -5.41 -7.75
C LEU A 171 -5.95 -5.59 -6.59
N SER A 172 -4.95 -6.45 -6.73
CA SER A 172 -3.87 -6.60 -5.73
C SER A 172 -3.01 -5.32 -5.58
N ARG A 173 -3.07 -4.42 -6.57
CA ARG A 173 -2.28 -3.19 -6.63
C ARG A 173 -3.04 -1.93 -6.25
N LEU A 174 -4.29 -2.04 -5.80
CA LEU A 174 -5.04 -0.90 -5.23
C LEU A 174 -4.19 -0.10 -4.24
N GLY A 175 -4.20 1.21 -4.30
CA GLY A 175 -3.41 2.08 -3.43
C GLY A 175 -1.93 2.23 -3.80
N ARG A 176 -1.38 1.49 -4.77
CA ARG A 176 -0.02 1.75 -5.27
C ARG A 176 0.04 3.13 -5.94
N PRO A 177 1.11 3.92 -5.75
CA PRO A 177 1.19 5.27 -6.29
C PRO A 177 1.25 5.28 -7.82
N TYR A 178 0.66 6.32 -8.41
CA TYR A 178 0.85 6.62 -9.81
C TYR A 178 2.24 7.22 -10.05
N VAL A 179 2.95 6.76 -11.07
CA VAL A 179 4.17 7.38 -11.60
C VAL A 179 4.16 7.26 -13.11
N TRP A 180 4.28 8.38 -13.81
CA TRP A 180 4.36 8.42 -15.27
C TRP A 180 5.49 7.51 -15.78
N GLY A 181 5.19 6.63 -16.72
CA GLY A 181 6.16 5.70 -17.28
C GLY A 181 6.36 4.41 -16.46
N ALA A 182 5.79 4.26 -15.27
CA ALA A 182 6.02 3.09 -14.43
C ALA A 182 5.19 1.86 -14.83
N THR A 183 5.82 0.68 -14.79
CA THR A 183 5.26 -0.61 -15.24
C THR A 183 5.13 -1.66 -14.13
N GLY A 184 5.19 -1.24 -12.86
CA GLY A 184 5.03 -2.14 -11.71
C GLY A 184 6.33 -2.72 -11.14
N PRO A 185 6.23 -3.64 -10.14
CA PRO A 185 4.99 -4.06 -9.48
C PRO A 185 4.52 -3.09 -8.37
N ASP A 186 5.29 -2.06 -8.04
CA ASP A 186 5.00 -1.19 -6.89
C ASP A 186 4.55 0.23 -7.26
N ARG A 187 4.71 0.63 -8.51
CA ARG A 187 4.33 1.95 -9.03
C ARG A 187 3.85 1.77 -10.47
N PHE A 188 2.84 2.52 -10.89
CA PHE A 188 2.21 2.31 -12.19
C PHE A 188 1.82 3.63 -12.84
N ASP A 189 1.87 3.73 -14.17
CA ASP A 189 0.94 4.56 -14.92
C ASP A 189 -0.27 3.74 -15.40
N CYS A 190 -1.18 4.36 -16.15
CA CYS A 190 -2.42 3.74 -16.58
C CYS A 190 -2.18 2.47 -17.41
N SER A 191 -1.40 2.57 -18.49
CA SER A 191 -1.10 1.46 -19.40
C SER A 191 -0.13 0.44 -18.82
N GLY A 192 0.80 0.88 -17.97
CA GLY A 192 1.71 0.02 -17.21
C GLY A 192 0.99 -0.87 -16.20
N LEU A 193 -0.09 -0.38 -15.56
CA LEU A 193 -0.96 -1.22 -14.73
C LEU A 193 -1.63 -2.33 -15.56
N MET A 194 -2.15 -1.99 -16.74
CA MET A 194 -2.80 -2.98 -17.62
C MET A 194 -1.81 -4.02 -18.10
N GLN A 195 -0.66 -3.56 -18.63
CA GLN A 195 0.41 -4.41 -19.13
C GLN A 195 0.91 -5.37 -18.06
N TRP A 196 1.23 -4.87 -16.86
CA TRP A 196 1.69 -5.71 -15.76
C TRP A 196 0.64 -6.75 -15.33
N SER A 197 -0.64 -6.35 -15.29
CA SER A 197 -1.74 -7.21 -14.87
C SER A 197 -1.97 -8.36 -15.86
N TYR A 198 -1.99 -8.06 -17.16
CA TYR A 198 -2.15 -9.08 -18.20
C TYR A 198 -0.90 -9.95 -18.37
N ALA A 199 0.30 -9.44 -18.09
CA ALA A 199 1.51 -10.24 -18.02
C ALA A 199 1.41 -11.34 -16.95
N GLN A 200 0.74 -11.10 -15.81
CA GLN A 200 0.48 -12.16 -14.81
C GLN A 200 -0.41 -13.29 -15.36
N ALA A 201 -1.19 -12.99 -16.38
CA ALA A 201 -2.06 -13.95 -17.07
C ALA A 201 -1.41 -14.59 -18.31
N GLY A 202 -0.14 -14.27 -18.59
CA GLY A 202 0.58 -14.74 -19.78
C GLY A 202 0.12 -14.10 -21.09
N ILE A 203 -0.57 -12.96 -21.05
CA ILE A 203 -1.04 -12.23 -22.23
C ILE A 203 -0.21 -10.95 -22.35
N PRO A 204 0.62 -10.79 -23.39
CA PRO A 204 1.36 -9.57 -23.60
C PRO A 204 0.41 -8.45 -24.03
N LEU A 205 0.60 -7.26 -23.47
CA LEU A 205 -0.02 -6.03 -23.95
C LEU A 205 1.05 -5.04 -24.36
N SER A 206 0.70 -4.22 -25.35
CA SER A 206 1.51 -3.10 -25.78
C SER A 206 1.76 -2.12 -24.63
N ARG A 207 2.88 -1.39 -24.66
CA ARG A 207 3.29 -0.55 -23.52
C ARG A 207 2.41 0.68 -23.35
N THR A 208 2.02 1.33 -24.44
CA THR A 208 1.37 2.64 -24.39
C THR A 208 -0.14 2.54 -24.58
N THR A 209 -0.89 3.47 -24.01
CA THR A 209 -2.34 3.55 -24.21
C THR A 209 -2.72 3.64 -25.70
N TYR A 210 -1.93 4.36 -26.49
CA TYR A 210 -2.13 4.52 -27.94
C TYR A 210 -1.95 3.23 -28.73
N GLN A 211 -1.18 2.28 -28.21
CA GLN A 211 -1.06 0.95 -28.80
C GLN A 211 -2.11 0.00 -28.21
N GLN A 212 -2.34 0.04 -26.89
CA GLN A 212 -3.31 -0.82 -26.22
C GLN A 212 -4.74 -0.64 -26.74
N ILE A 213 -5.10 0.53 -27.27
CA ILE A 213 -6.39 0.75 -27.91
C ILE A 213 -6.59 -0.10 -29.19
N HIS A 214 -5.53 -0.76 -29.68
CA HIS A 214 -5.55 -1.71 -30.80
C HIS A 214 -5.30 -3.16 -30.35
N ASP A 215 -5.01 -3.41 -29.07
CA ASP A 215 -4.79 -4.77 -28.56
C ASP A 215 -6.14 -5.50 -28.41
N GLY A 216 -6.31 -6.61 -29.13
CA GLY A 216 -7.51 -7.45 -29.08
C GLY A 216 -8.68 -6.93 -29.92
N VAL A 217 -9.91 -7.30 -29.54
CA VAL A 217 -11.11 -7.02 -30.36
C VAL A 217 -11.97 -5.89 -29.78
N PRO A 218 -12.63 -5.06 -30.61
CA PRO A 218 -13.56 -4.05 -30.13
C PRO A 218 -14.77 -4.71 -29.46
N VAL A 219 -15.22 -4.12 -28.35
CA VAL A 219 -16.40 -4.61 -27.61
C VAL A 219 -17.42 -3.48 -27.44
N PRO A 220 -18.69 -3.69 -27.78
CA PRO A 220 -19.75 -2.74 -27.45
C PRO A 220 -19.91 -2.62 -25.93
N ARG A 221 -20.22 -1.41 -25.42
CA ARG A 221 -20.43 -1.17 -23.99
C ARG A 221 -21.38 -2.17 -23.33
N ALA A 222 -22.48 -2.51 -24.00
CA ALA A 222 -23.48 -3.45 -23.50
C ALA A 222 -22.94 -4.87 -23.27
N GLN A 223 -21.78 -5.20 -23.87
CA GLN A 223 -21.14 -6.51 -23.79
C GLN A 223 -19.84 -6.47 -22.96
N VAL A 224 -19.61 -5.39 -22.22
CA VAL A 224 -18.42 -5.26 -21.37
C VAL A 224 -18.37 -6.38 -20.33
N ARG A 225 -17.19 -6.99 -20.20
CA ARG A 225 -16.92 -8.05 -19.23
C ARG A 225 -15.72 -7.68 -18.36
N PRO A 226 -15.60 -8.24 -17.15
CA PRO A 226 -14.41 -8.06 -16.35
C PRO A 226 -13.17 -8.55 -17.10
N GLY A 227 -12.13 -7.72 -17.13
CA GLY A 227 -10.92 -7.90 -17.93
C GLY A 227 -10.85 -6.95 -19.12
N ASP A 228 -11.96 -6.54 -19.72
CA ASP A 228 -11.92 -5.67 -20.90
C ASP A 228 -11.19 -4.35 -20.59
N LEU A 229 -10.33 -3.90 -21.50
CA LEU A 229 -9.65 -2.61 -21.45
C LEU A 229 -10.64 -1.51 -21.83
N VAL A 230 -10.72 -0.47 -21.02
CA VAL A 230 -11.68 0.64 -21.16
C VAL A 230 -10.90 1.94 -21.34
N PHE A 231 -11.19 2.66 -22.43
CA PHE A 231 -10.53 3.90 -22.81
C PHE A 231 -11.56 5.04 -22.75
N PRO A 232 -11.61 5.81 -21.64
CA PRO A 232 -12.57 6.89 -21.47
C PRO A 232 -12.21 8.18 -22.23
N ALA A 233 -10.94 8.34 -22.59
CA ALA A 233 -10.42 9.47 -23.34
C ALA A 233 -9.11 9.07 -24.03
N ALA A 234 -8.67 9.87 -24.99
CA ALA A 234 -7.34 9.71 -25.57
C ALA A 234 -6.27 9.83 -24.47
N GLY A 235 -5.37 8.84 -24.40
CA GLY A 235 -4.25 8.83 -23.45
C GLY A 235 -4.50 8.15 -22.10
N HIS A 236 -5.73 7.74 -21.77
CA HIS A 236 -6.01 6.98 -20.54
C HIS A 236 -6.62 5.59 -20.79
N VAL A 237 -6.26 4.63 -19.95
CA VAL A 237 -6.78 3.26 -19.98
C VAL A 237 -7.07 2.74 -18.58
N GLN A 238 -8.13 1.97 -18.49
CA GLN A 238 -8.65 1.34 -17.29
C GLN A 238 -8.98 -0.12 -17.61
N MET A 239 -9.25 -0.95 -16.61
CA MET A 239 -9.76 -2.31 -16.83
C MET A 239 -11.12 -2.48 -16.15
N ALA A 240 -12.10 -2.98 -16.90
CA ALA A 240 -13.40 -3.34 -16.37
C ALA A 240 -13.27 -4.45 -15.32
N ILE A 241 -13.98 -4.32 -14.20
CA ILE A 241 -13.99 -5.33 -13.13
C ILE A 241 -15.40 -5.86 -12.85
N GLY A 242 -16.41 -5.46 -13.63
CA GLY A 242 -17.82 -5.82 -13.43
C GLY A 242 -18.61 -4.73 -12.70
N ASN A 243 -19.94 -4.88 -12.64
CA ASN A 243 -20.87 -3.96 -11.96
C ASN A 243 -20.69 -2.48 -12.35
N ASN A 244 -20.37 -2.21 -13.62
CA ASN A 244 -20.07 -0.86 -14.11
C ASN A 244 -18.93 -0.16 -13.35
N LEU A 245 -17.93 -0.93 -12.91
CA LEU A 245 -16.72 -0.46 -12.24
C LEU A 245 -15.47 -0.77 -13.07
N VAL A 246 -14.44 0.03 -12.85
CA VAL A 246 -13.10 -0.12 -13.43
C VAL A 246 -12.02 0.01 -12.38
N VAL A 247 -10.88 -0.64 -12.60
CA VAL A 247 -9.63 -0.38 -11.87
C VAL A 247 -8.69 0.45 -12.75
N GLU A 248 -8.04 1.46 -12.16
CA GLU A 248 -7.20 2.41 -12.89
C GLU A 248 -6.03 2.94 -12.04
N ALA A 249 -4.96 3.37 -12.72
CA ALA A 249 -3.94 4.28 -12.17
C ALA A 249 -4.13 5.64 -12.87
N PRO A 250 -4.76 6.65 -12.22
CA PRO A 250 -5.41 7.72 -12.98
C PRO A 250 -4.50 8.88 -13.38
N TYR A 251 -3.67 9.42 -12.48
CA TYR A 251 -2.80 10.58 -12.73
C TYR A 251 -1.78 10.80 -11.61
N SER A 252 -0.78 11.65 -11.87
CA SER A 252 0.28 12.01 -10.92
C SER A 252 -0.26 12.48 -9.57
N GLY A 253 0.26 11.89 -8.49
CA GLY A 253 -0.19 12.17 -7.11
C GLY A 253 -1.40 11.34 -6.66
N ALA A 254 -2.05 10.60 -7.56
CA ALA A 254 -3.08 9.64 -7.20
C ALA A 254 -2.49 8.23 -6.95
N THR A 255 -3.37 7.30 -6.59
CA THR A 255 -3.04 5.89 -6.40
C THR A 255 -3.99 5.01 -7.21
N VAL A 256 -3.58 3.77 -7.46
CA VAL A 256 -4.43 2.77 -8.12
C VAL A 256 -5.75 2.65 -7.37
N ARG A 257 -6.88 2.78 -8.05
CA ARG A 257 -8.20 2.85 -7.41
C ARG A 257 -9.27 2.20 -8.26
N ILE A 258 -10.44 2.05 -7.65
CA ILE A 258 -11.66 1.67 -8.36
C ILE A 258 -12.48 2.93 -8.58
N SER A 259 -12.98 3.06 -9.80
CA SER A 259 -13.81 4.16 -10.26
C SER A 259 -15.05 3.61 -10.97
N ALA A 260 -16.05 4.47 -11.18
CA ALA A 260 -17.19 4.15 -12.02
C ALA A 260 -16.77 4.09 -13.48
N LEU A 261 -17.34 3.16 -14.23
CA LEU A 261 -17.15 3.02 -15.67
C LEU A 261 -18.03 4.07 -16.37
N GLY A 262 -17.40 5.12 -16.94
CA GLY A 262 -18.09 6.23 -17.60
C GLY A 262 -18.83 5.80 -18.87
N ASN A 263 -19.82 6.56 -19.33
CA ASN A 263 -20.73 6.13 -20.42
C ASN A 263 -20.10 6.16 -21.82
N ASN A 264 -19.26 7.16 -22.10
CA ASN A 264 -18.61 7.34 -23.40
C ASN A 264 -17.20 6.76 -23.34
N VAL A 265 -17.06 5.50 -23.79
CA VAL A 265 -15.80 4.74 -23.71
C VAL A 265 -15.60 3.93 -24.97
N GLN A 266 -14.34 3.75 -25.36
CA GLN A 266 -13.96 2.67 -26.27
C GLN A 266 -13.52 1.46 -25.45
N ILE A 267 -13.85 0.26 -25.88
CA ILE A 267 -13.56 -0.96 -25.13
C ILE A 267 -12.87 -1.97 -26.04
N ARG A 268 -11.79 -2.56 -25.54
CA ARG A 268 -11.06 -3.65 -26.19
C ARG A 268 -11.02 -4.87 -25.29
N ARG A 269 -11.17 -6.06 -25.88
CA ARG A 269 -10.99 -7.33 -25.20
C ARG A 269 -9.70 -7.98 -25.67
N PRO A 270 -8.65 -7.97 -24.83
CA PRO A 270 -7.44 -8.75 -25.09
C PRO A 270 -7.76 -10.22 -25.29
N LEU A 271 -7.12 -10.82 -26.30
CA LEU A 271 -7.27 -12.23 -26.62
C LEU A 271 -6.10 -13.04 -26.01
N PRO A 272 -6.35 -14.30 -25.57
CA PRO A 272 -5.32 -15.18 -25.02
C PRO A 272 -4.28 -15.64 -26.04
#